data_AF-K1U524-F1
#
_entry.id   AF-K1U524-F1
#
_cell.length_a   1.000
_cell.length_b   1.000
_cell.length_c   1.000
_cell.angle_alpha   90.00
_cell.angle_beta   90.00
_cell.angle_gamma   90.00
#
_symmetry.space_group_name_H-M   'P 1'
#
loop_
_entity.id
_entity.type
_entity.pdbx_description
1 polymer ?
#
loop_
_entity_poly.entity_id
_entity_poly.type
_entity_poly.pdbx_seq_one_letter_code
_entity_poly.pdbx_strand_id
1 'polypeptide(L)'
;EIRLCLNHTKLELGQSLLFYGRNNTYSSFKWNWTHFHGVDWDDKQKKTSVFRFYGKHWDESVDKENGNFDYLMGCDVDLNNVDVVEELTSWSKWYLDLTKVDGFRIDAVKHIRASFFEDWLDELQDYSTKPLFTVGEYWSGNVESLKTYLEAN
;
A
#
# COMPACT_ATOMS: atom_id res chain seq x y z
N GLU A 1 -10.64 18.47 10.82
CA GLU A 1 -10.18 18.04 9.49
C GLU A 1 -8.66 17.93 9.51
N ILE A 2 -8.17 16.71 9.35
CA ILE A 2 -6.75 16.34 9.27
C ILE A 2 -6.30 16.60 7.83
N ARG A 3 -5.08 17.10 7.64
CA ARG A 3 -4.49 17.33 6.31
C ARG A 3 -3.31 16.39 6.11
N LEU A 4 -3.34 15.57 5.05
CA LEU A 4 -2.27 14.68 4.63
C LEU A 4 -1.07 15.53 4.16
N CYS A 5 0.15 15.14 4.54
CA CYS A 5 1.38 15.66 3.96
C CYS A 5 2.16 14.52 3.29
N LEU A 6 2.03 14.38 1.98
CA LEU A 6 2.98 13.63 1.17
C LEU A 6 3.94 14.65 0.55
N ASN A 7 5.19 14.72 1.04
CA ASN A 7 6.29 15.51 0.46
C ASN A 7 5.84 16.84 -0.20
N HIS A 8 5.42 17.80 0.61
CA HIS A 8 4.94 19.15 0.22
C HIS A 8 3.57 19.23 -0.47
N THR A 9 2.88 18.12 -0.70
CA THR A 9 1.49 18.13 -1.19
C THR A 9 0.54 18.05 0.00
N LYS A 10 -0.23 19.13 0.23
CA LYS A 10 -1.28 19.18 1.24
C LYS A 10 -2.55 18.60 0.65
N LEU A 11 -3.14 17.60 1.30
CA LEU A 11 -4.49 17.13 0.96
C LEU A 11 -5.38 17.30 2.19
N GLU A 12 -6.43 18.08 2.06
CA GLU A 12 -7.49 18.19 3.06
C GLU A 12 -8.48 17.03 2.90
N LEU A 13 -9.25 16.70 3.95
CA LEU A 13 -10.41 15.80 3.83
C LEU A 13 -11.33 16.30 2.71
N GLY A 14 -11.55 15.48 1.68
CA GLY A 14 -12.28 15.84 0.46
C GLY A 14 -11.40 16.24 -0.74
N GLN A 15 -10.08 16.30 -0.59
CA GLN A 15 -9.14 16.54 -1.69
C GLN A 15 -8.53 15.23 -2.21
N SER A 16 -8.21 15.22 -3.51
CA SER A 16 -7.60 14.09 -4.19
C SER A 16 -6.19 14.45 -4.69
N LEU A 17 -5.30 13.47 -4.77
CA LEU A 17 -4.05 13.53 -5.50
C LEU A 17 -4.34 13.49 -7.00
N LEU A 18 -4.18 14.65 -7.63
CA LEU A 18 -4.61 14.84 -9.01
C LEU A 18 -3.53 14.57 -10.06
N PHE A 19 -2.25 14.55 -9.66
CA PHE A 19 -1.09 14.34 -10.54
C PHE A 19 -1.17 15.16 -11.85
N TYR A 20 -1.50 16.45 -11.75
CA TYR A 20 -1.77 17.31 -12.92
C TYR A 20 -0.66 17.28 -13.98
N GLY A 21 0.60 17.19 -13.57
CA GLY A 21 1.74 17.11 -14.49
C GLY A 21 1.75 15.87 -15.39
N ARG A 22 1.13 14.76 -14.96
CA ARG A 22 0.97 13.54 -15.77
C ARG A 22 -0.22 13.62 -16.73
N ASN A 23 -1.18 14.52 -16.48
CA ASN A 23 -2.39 14.72 -17.27
C ASN A 23 -3.09 13.42 -17.69
N ASN A 24 -3.33 12.52 -16.73
CA ASN A 24 -3.96 11.21 -16.93
C ASN A 24 -3.18 10.22 -17.84
N THR A 25 -1.95 10.52 -18.23
CA THR A 25 -1.11 9.58 -19.00
C THR A 25 -0.92 8.28 -18.20
N TYR A 26 -1.21 7.13 -18.79
CA TYR A 26 -1.21 5.78 -18.20
C TYR A 26 -2.39 5.42 -17.27
N SER A 27 -2.77 6.27 -16.32
CA SER A 27 -3.90 6.00 -15.39
C SER A 27 -4.71 7.26 -15.06
N SER A 28 -6.04 7.23 -15.19
CA SER A 28 -6.88 8.34 -14.75
C SER A 28 -7.18 8.33 -13.25
N PHE A 29 -6.73 7.30 -12.51
CA PHE A 29 -7.05 7.11 -11.09
C PHE A 29 -6.54 8.26 -10.22
N LYS A 30 -7.39 8.67 -9.27
CA LYS A 30 -7.15 9.78 -8.35
C LYS A 30 -7.26 9.28 -6.92
N TRP A 31 -6.16 9.33 -6.19
CA TRP A 31 -6.14 8.93 -4.79
C TRP A 31 -6.82 9.99 -3.94
N ASN A 32 -7.63 9.59 -2.96
CA ASN A 32 -8.23 10.53 -2.01
C ASN A 32 -8.29 9.88 -0.63
N TRP A 33 -8.75 10.62 0.40
CA TRP A 33 -8.73 10.14 1.79
C TRP A 33 -9.46 8.80 2.02
N THR A 34 -10.42 8.42 1.17
CA THR A 34 -11.13 7.13 1.29
C THR A 34 -10.27 5.92 0.91
N HIS A 35 -9.11 6.13 0.28
CA HIS A 35 -8.17 5.10 -0.16
C HIS A 35 -7.08 4.81 0.88
N PHE A 36 -7.17 5.43 2.07
CA PHE A 36 -6.17 5.31 3.11
C PHE A 36 -6.82 4.99 4.46
N HIS A 37 -6.12 4.24 5.31
CA HIS A 37 -6.54 3.97 6.70
C HIS A 37 -6.20 5.13 7.63
N GLY A 38 -5.04 5.78 7.44
CA GLY A 38 -4.59 6.86 8.30
C GLY A 38 -3.29 7.56 7.88
N VAL A 39 -2.80 8.44 8.74
CA VAL A 39 -1.59 9.27 8.56
C VAL A 39 -0.85 9.54 9.86
N ASP A 40 0.39 10.04 9.76
CA ASP A 40 1.23 10.42 10.91
C ASP A 40 1.32 11.94 11.15
N TRP A 41 0.74 12.76 10.27
CA TRP A 41 0.86 14.21 10.33
C TRP A 41 -0.49 14.92 10.27
N ASP A 42 -0.75 15.80 11.25
CA ASP A 42 -1.83 16.77 11.20
C ASP A 42 -1.27 18.18 10.92
N ASP A 43 -1.41 18.66 9.68
CA ASP A 43 -0.94 20.00 9.29
C ASP A 43 -1.66 21.15 10.03
N LYS A 44 -2.90 20.94 10.50
CA LYS A 44 -3.66 21.96 11.21
C LYS A 44 -3.08 22.18 12.60
N GLN A 45 -2.74 21.08 13.28
CA GLN A 45 -2.18 21.11 14.63
C GLN A 45 -0.64 21.16 14.64
N LYS A 46 0.00 20.99 13.48
CA LYS A 46 1.47 20.85 13.34
C LYS A 46 2.02 19.77 14.26
N LYS A 47 1.30 18.64 14.29
CA LYS A 47 1.56 17.55 15.24
C LYS A 47 1.81 16.25 14.49
N THR A 48 2.87 15.56 14.89
CA THR A 48 3.13 14.18 14.52
C THR A 48 2.46 13.24 15.53
N SER A 49 1.64 12.32 15.03
CA SER A 49 0.99 11.25 15.79
C SER A 49 0.36 10.29 14.79
N VAL A 50 0.16 9.02 15.14
CA VAL A 50 -0.64 8.12 14.30
C VAL A 50 -2.12 8.53 14.42
N PHE A 51 -2.73 8.89 13.30
CA PHE A 51 -4.13 9.28 13.16
C PHE A 51 -4.84 8.31 12.22
N ARG A 52 -5.91 7.68 12.69
CA ARG A 52 -6.80 6.85 11.86
C ARG A 52 -7.99 7.67 11.36
N PHE A 53 -8.40 7.47 10.12
CA PHE A 53 -9.60 8.12 9.60
C PHE A 53 -10.89 7.57 10.20
N TYR A 54 -11.89 8.43 10.30
CA TYR A 54 -13.20 8.06 10.85
C TYR A 54 -13.86 6.98 9.97
N GLY A 55 -14.32 5.89 10.59
CA GLY A 55 -14.93 4.76 9.89
C GLY A 55 -13.94 3.79 9.23
N LYS A 56 -12.62 4.03 9.34
CA LYS A 56 -11.59 3.08 8.92
C LYS A 56 -11.14 2.20 10.09
N HIS A 57 -10.75 0.99 9.76
CA HIS A 57 -10.12 0.02 10.66
C HIS A 57 -8.73 -0.27 10.13
N TRP A 58 -7.77 -0.56 11.01
CA TRP A 58 -6.46 -1.07 10.57
C TRP A 58 -6.63 -2.52 10.13
N ASP A 59 -5.85 -2.95 9.15
CA ASP A 59 -5.85 -4.34 8.70
C ASP A 59 -5.49 -5.29 9.86
N GLU A 60 -6.27 -6.35 10.03
CA GLU A 60 -6.10 -7.29 11.15
C GLU A 60 -5.04 -8.36 10.87
N SER A 61 -4.69 -8.58 9.60
CA SER A 61 -3.72 -9.57 9.12
C SER A 61 -2.34 -8.97 8.86
N VAL A 62 -1.85 -8.21 9.84
CA VAL A 62 -0.51 -7.58 9.86
C VAL A 62 0.26 -8.04 11.10
N ASP A 63 1.57 -7.78 11.14
CA ASP A 63 2.36 -8.13 12.33
C ASP A 63 1.82 -7.44 13.59
N LYS A 64 1.89 -8.15 14.73
CA LYS A 64 1.31 -7.73 16.00
C LYS A 64 2.28 -6.93 16.88
N GLU A 65 3.51 -6.69 16.42
CA GLU A 65 4.44 -5.78 17.08
C GLU A 65 3.78 -4.39 17.22
N ASN A 66 3.86 -3.79 18.42
CA ASN A 66 3.09 -2.60 18.83
C ASN A 66 1.55 -2.72 18.81
N GLY A 67 1.02 -3.94 18.78
CA GLY A 67 -0.42 -4.25 18.83
C GLY A 67 -1.02 -4.48 17.45
N ASN A 68 -0.78 -3.56 16.51
CA ASN A 68 -1.14 -3.67 15.09
C ASN A 68 -0.17 -2.80 14.30
N PHE A 69 0.71 -3.42 13.49
CA PHE A 69 1.74 -2.73 12.73
C PHE A 69 1.35 -2.52 11.26
N ASP A 70 0.08 -2.24 11.00
CA ASP A 70 -0.40 -1.80 9.69
C ASP A 70 0.26 -0.46 9.34
N TYR A 71 0.12 0.52 10.24
CA TYR A 71 0.69 1.85 10.04
C TYR A 71 2.21 1.90 10.21
N LEU A 72 2.94 2.16 9.12
CA LEU A 72 4.38 2.47 9.15
C LEU A 72 4.67 3.98 9.05
N MET A 73 4.29 4.63 7.93
CA MET A 73 4.55 6.06 7.69
C MET A 73 3.70 6.65 6.56
N GLY A 74 3.61 7.98 6.51
CA GLY A 74 3.00 8.71 5.40
C GLY A 74 1.48 8.58 5.33
N CYS A 75 0.97 8.06 4.21
CA CYS A 75 -0.45 7.78 3.99
C CYS A 75 -0.61 6.28 3.79
N ASP A 76 -1.15 5.64 4.82
CA ASP A 76 -1.28 4.19 4.88
C ASP A 76 -2.42 3.71 3.99
N VAL A 77 -2.12 2.88 3.00
CA VAL A 77 -3.03 2.51 1.91
C VAL A 77 -4.05 1.48 2.39
N ASP A 78 -5.34 1.74 2.13
CA ASP A 78 -6.41 0.84 2.52
C ASP A 78 -6.63 -0.27 1.49
N LEU A 79 -6.10 -1.46 1.78
CA LEU A 79 -6.22 -2.63 0.91
C LEU A 79 -7.56 -3.37 1.05
N ASN A 80 -8.47 -2.91 1.91
CA ASN A 80 -9.87 -3.37 1.90
C ASN A 80 -10.72 -2.59 0.88
N ASN A 81 -10.18 -1.52 0.29
CA ASN A 81 -10.85 -0.78 -0.75
C ASN A 81 -10.62 -1.44 -2.12
N VAL A 82 -11.70 -1.91 -2.75
CA VAL A 82 -11.64 -2.56 -4.07
C VAL A 82 -11.02 -1.67 -5.14
N ASP A 83 -11.29 -0.36 -5.12
CA ASP A 83 -10.73 0.61 -6.08
C ASP A 83 -9.19 0.68 -5.96
N VAL A 84 -8.68 0.51 -4.74
CA VAL A 84 -7.23 0.50 -4.46
C VAL A 84 -6.59 -0.78 -4.96
N VAL A 85 -7.20 -1.93 -4.67
CA VAL A 85 -6.70 -3.24 -5.13
C VAL A 85 -6.67 -3.28 -6.66
N GLU A 86 -7.74 -2.85 -7.32
CA GLU A 86 -7.81 -2.80 -8.79
C GLU A 86 -6.78 -1.84 -9.41
N GLU A 87 -6.58 -0.66 -8.82
CA GLU A 87 -5.56 0.29 -9.30
C GLU A 87 -4.15 -0.25 -9.11
N LEU A 88 -3.83 -0.86 -7.97
CA LEU A 88 -2.51 -1.43 -7.71
C LEU A 88 -2.23 -2.58 -8.70
N THR A 89 -3.18 -3.48 -8.91
CA THR A 89 -3.06 -4.55 -9.91
C THR A 89 -2.86 -3.99 -11.32
N SER A 90 -3.65 -2.98 -11.72
CA SER A 90 -3.54 -2.34 -13.03
C SER A 90 -2.19 -1.64 -13.22
N TRP A 91 -1.71 -0.95 -12.19
CA TRP A 91 -0.40 -0.32 -12.17
C TRP A 91 0.71 -1.35 -12.34
N SER A 92 0.62 -2.50 -11.67
CA SER A 92 1.64 -3.55 -11.74
C SER A 92 1.73 -4.20 -13.11
N LYS A 93 0.59 -4.48 -13.76
CA LYS A 93 0.54 -4.97 -15.14
C LYS A 93 1.18 -3.96 -16.10
N TRP A 94 0.81 -2.69 -15.98
CA TRP A 94 1.41 -1.61 -16.76
C TRP A 94 2.92 -1.50 -16.53
N TYR A 95 3.37 -1.64 -15.28
CA TYR A 95 4.79 -1.55 -14.93
C TYR A 95 5.60 -2.71 -15.50
N LEU A 96 5.07 -3.94 -15.42
CA LEU A 96 5.63 -5.10 -16.10
C LEU A 96 5.73 -4.86 -17.60
N ASP A 97 4.68 -4.34 -18.21
CA ASP A 97 4.64 -4.11 -19.65
C ASP A 97 5.61 -3.04 -20.11
N LEU A 98 5.75 -1.97 -19.33
CA LEU A 98 6.64 -0.87 -19.66
C LEU A 98 8.11 -1.24 -19.48
N THR A 99 8.43 -1.91 -18.36
CA THR A 99 9.82 -2.14 -17.94
C THR A 99 10.37 -3.49 -18.36
N LYS A 100 9.49 -4.47 -18.62
CA LYS A 100 9.82 -5.85 -18.96
C LYS A 100 10.70 -6.56 -17.92
N VAL A 101 10.66 -6.13 -16.66
CA VAL A 101 11.37 -6.79 -15.54
C VAL A 101 10.98 -8.25 -15.39
N ASP A 102 11.84 -9.04 -14.75
CA ASP A 102 11.67 -10.50 -14.55
C ASP A 102 11.08 -10.86 -13.19
N GLY A 103 10.67 -9.86 -12.40
CA GLY A 103 10.24 -10.09 -11.03
C GLY A 103 10.18 -8.83 -10.18
N PHE A 104 9.89 -9.04 -8.90
CA PHE A 104 9.67 -7.96 -7.93
C PHE A 104 10.49 -8.15 -6.65
N ARG A 105 10.93 -7.02 -6.08
CA ARG A 105 11.23 -6.92 -4.66
C ARG A 105 10.10 -6.12 -4.03
N ILE A 106 9.38 -6.72 -3.09
CA ILE A 106 8.28 -6.05 -2.39
C ILE A 106 8.83 -5.47 -1.09
N ASP A 107 8.65 -4.15 -0.93
CA ASP A 107 9.07 -3.40 0.24
C ASP A 107 8.10 -3.64 1.41
N ALA A 108 8.61 -3.65 2.64
CA ALA A 108 7.82 -3.49 3.85
C ALA A 108 6.66 -4.50 4.01
N VAL A 109 6.82 -5.75 3.55
CA VAL A 109 5.70 -6.72 3.43
C VAL A 109 5.05 -7.11 4.75
N LYS A 110 5.74 -6.88 5.88
CA LYS A 110 5.18 -7.10 7.22
C LYS A 110 4.08 -6.10 7.62
N HIS A 111 4.01 -4.98 6.90
CA HIS A 111 3.06 -3.88 7.12
C HIS A 111 1.90 -3.90 6.11
N ILE A 112 1.88 -4.89 5.21
CA ILE A 112 0.87 -5.02 4.17
C ILE A 112 0.13 -6.32 4.43
N ARG A 113 -1.21 -6.30 4.31
CA ARG A 113 -2.06 -7.48 4.46
C ARG A 113 -1.54 -8.65 3.60
N ALA A 114 -1.12 -9.73 4.25
CA ALA A 114 -0.50 -10.88 3.57
C ALA A 114 -1.37 -11.42 2.42
N SER A 115 -2.66 -11.63 2.68
CA SER A 115 -3.61 -12.17 1.70
C SER A 115 -3.77 -11.32 0.44
N PHE A 116 -3.43 -10.02 0.49
CA PHE A 116 -3.43 -9.19 -0.73
C PHE A 116 -2.35 -9.67 -1.71
N PHE A 117 -1.19 -10.10 -1.22
CA PHE A 117 -0.10 -10.55 -2.08
C PHE A 117 -0.37 -11.89 -2.73
N GLU A 118 -1.10 -12.80 -2.09
CA GLU A 118 -1.53 -14.06 -2.72
C GLU A 118 -2.29 -13.77 -4.02
N ASP A 119 -3.42 -13.09 -3.91
CA ASP A 119 -4.28 -12.76 -5.06
C ASP A 119 -3.55 -11.90 -6.10
N TRP A 120 -2.76 -10.91 -5.64
CA TRP A 120 -2.06 -9.99 -6.52
C TRP A 120 -0.90 -10.67 -7.26
N LEU A 121 -0.13 -11.55 -6.61
CA LEU A 121 0.96 -12.30 -7.26
C LEU A 121 0.42 -13.32 -8.25
N ASP A 122 -0.66 -14.03 -7.91
CA ASP A 122 -1.30 -14.99 -8.80
C ASP A 122 -1.81 -14.29 -10.08
N GLU A 123 -2.51 -13.16 -9.93
CA GLU A 123 -3.00 -12.38 -11.07
C GLU A 123 -1.86 -11.86 -11.97
N LEU A 124 -0.73 -11.46 -11.39
CA LEU A 124 0.43 -11.01 -12.17
C LEU A 124 1.19 -12.17 -12.81
N GLN A 125 1.25 -13.31 -12.14
CA GLN A 125 1.87 -14.51 -12.69
C GLN A 125 1.05 -15.06 -13.87
N ASP A 126 -0.27 -15.05 -13.79
CA ASP A 126 -1.19 -15.44 -14.87
C ASP A 126 -1.14 -14.45 -16.05
N TYR A 127 -0.99 -13.16 -15.75
CA TYR A 127 -0.84 -12.13 -16.77
C TYR A 127 0.51 -12.21 -17.52
N SER A 128 1.57 -12.64 -16.83
CA SER A 128 2.93 -12.66 -17.37
C SER A 128 3.18 -13.88 -18.25
N THR A 129 3.89 -13.69 -19.37
CA THR A 129 4.35 -14.79 -20.22
C THR A 129 5.59 -15.51 -19.68
N LYS A 130 6.11 -15.08 -18.53
CA LYS A 130 7.31 -15.62 -17.88
C LYS A 130 7.11 -15.76 -16.37
N PRO A 131 7.84 -16.67 -15.72
CA PRO A 131 7.89 -16.70 -14.26
C PRO A 131 8.32 -15.34 -13.69
N LEU A 132 7.67 -14.89 -12.63
CA LEU A 132 7.98 -13.64 -11.93
C LEU A 132 8.61 -13.97 -10.58
N PHE A 133 9.95 -13.98 -10.52
CA PHE A 133 10.63 -14.18 -9.25
C PHE A 133 10.28 -13.04 -8.29
N THR A 134 9.83 -13.36 -7.08
CA THR A 134 9.43 -12.35 -6.10
C THR A 134 10.12 -12.57 -4.77
N VAL A 135 10.61 -11.48 -4.18
CA VAL A 135 11.20 -11.46 -2.83
C VAL A 135 10.58 -10.36 -1.99
N GLY A 136 10.01 -10.73 -0.84
CA GLY A 136 9.44 -9.79 0.13
C GLY A 136 10.44 -9.41 1.21
N GLU A 137 10.51 -8.12 1.54
CA GLU A 137 11.28 -7.64 2.69
C GLU A 137 10.44 -7.70 3.96
N TYR A 138 10.56 -8.81 4.68
CA TYR A 138 10.01 -8.96 6.03
C TYR A 138 11.12 -8.71 7.07
N TRP A 139 11.16 -7.50 7.61
CA TRP A 139 12.20 -7.12 8.58
C TRP A 139 11.90 -7.64 9.99
N SER A 140 12.45 -8.80 10.33
CA SER A 140 12.38 -9.40 11.68
C SER A 140 13.66 -10.16 12.03
N GLY A 141 14.09 -10.07 13.29
CA GLY A 141 15.15 -10.92 13.84
C GLY A 141 14.66 -12.31 14.26
N ASN A 142 13.35 -12.54 14.23
CA ASN A 142 12.73 -13.81 14.61
C ASN A 142 12.43 -14.65 13.36
N VAL A 143 13.16 -15.76 13.21
CA VAL A 143 12.97 -16.71 12.10
C VAL A 143 11.57 -17.33 12.11
N GLU A 144 10.95 -17.50 13.28
CA GLU A 144 9.62 -18.10 13.34
C GLU A 144 8.55 -17.18 12.75
N SER A 145 8.64 -15.86 12.96
CA SER A 145 7.78 -14.88 12.30
C SER A 145 7.90 -14.95 10.78
N LEU A 146 9.11 -15.14 10.26
CA LEU A 146 9.34 -15.29 8.82
C LEU A 146 8.68 -16.55 8.26
N LYS A 147 8.79 -17.67 8.97
CA LYS A 147 8.14 -18.93 8.56
C LYS A 147 6.62 -18.80 8.61
N THR A 148 6.07 -18.26 9.70
CA THR A 148 4.62 -18.04 9.83
C THR A 148 4.10 -17.17 8.69
N TYR A 149 4.84 -16.12 8.30
CA TYR A 149 4.47 -15.32 7.14
C TYR A 149 4.48 -16.13 5.84
N LEU A 150 5.50 -16.96 5.62
CA LEU A 150 5.58 -17.82 4.43
C LEU A 150 4.56 -18.97 4.41
N GLU A 151 4.07 -19.44 5.55
CA GLU A 151 3.05 -20.50 5.66
C GLU A 151 1.62 -19.96 5.61
N ALA A 152 1.45 -18.67 5.91
CA ALA A 152 0.18 -17.97 5.83
C ALA A 152 -0.18 -17.50 4.42
N ASN A 153 0.77 -17.61 3.47
CA ASN A 153 0.61 -17.42 2.03
C ASN A 153 0.92 -18.73 1.30
#